data_AF-A0A399R6A0-F1
#
_entry.id   AF-A0A399R6A0-F1
#
_cell.length_a   1.000
_cell.length_b   1.000
_cell.length_c   1.000
_cell.angle_alpha   90.00
_cell.angle_beta   90.00
_cell.angle_gamma   90.00
#
_symmetry.space_group_name_H-M   'P 1'
#
loop_
_entity.id
_entity.type
_entity.pdbx_description
1 polymer ?
#
loop_
_entity_poly.entity_id
_entity_poly.type
_entity_poly.pdbx_seq_one_letter_code
_entity_poly.pdbx_strand_id
1 'polypeptide(L)'
;MSGQDSSDSKDVLEALDRVLEELRREFAANPEFAHRVVRALGANVVFDPKLAAKLINPIELVARETPEKVAEQLGGLSAADLKKMAKDSKLASPSDVAGKSKEAVIELIQRRATLRIESRRSDV
;
A
#
# COMPACT_ATOMS: atom_id res chain seq x y z
N MET A 1 -32.58 33.87 -24.56
CA MET A 1 -31.38 33.02 -24.78
C MET A 1 -31.04 32.39 -23.43
N SER A 2 -31.53 31.17 -23.16
CA SER A 2 -31.39 30.52 -21.82
C SER A 2 -31.38 28.98 -21.89
N GLY A 3 -31.16 28.40 -23.08
CA GLY A 3 -31.24 26.95 -23.30
C GLY A 3 -29.92 26.23 -23.52
N GLN A 4 -28.79 26.95 -23.53
CA GLN A 4 -27.48 26.40 -23.92
C GLN A 4 -26.65 25.98 -22.68
N ASP A 5 -26.69 26.76 -21.60
CA ASP A 5 -25.94 26.48 -20.36
C ASP A 5 -26.32 25.16 -19.66
N SER A 6 -27.58 24.72 -19.77
CA SER A 6 -28.06 23.48 -19.13
C SER A 6 -27.73 22.21 -19.92
N SER A 7 -27.53 22.33 -21.24
CA SER A 7 -27.10 21.24 -22.11
C SER A 7 -25.61 20.99 -21.93
N ASP A 8 -24.80 22.04 -22.00
CA ASP A 8 -23.34 21.94 -21.87
C ASP A 8 -22.95 21.40 -20.48
N SER A 9 -23.66 21.82 -19.43
CA SER A 9 -23.45 21.30 -18.08
C SER A 9 -23.80 19.80 -17.96
N LYS A 10 -24.83 19.33 -18.66
CA LYS A 10 -25.18 17.90 -18.69
C LYS A 10 -24.15 17.08 -19.46
N ASP A 11 -23.69 17.60 -20.59
CA ASP A 11 -22.68 16.92 -21.42
C ASP A 11 -21.35 16.78 -20.67
N VAL A 12 -20.96 17.79 -19.89
CA VAL A 12 -19.80 17.73 -19.00
C VAL A 12 -19.97 16.67 -17.91
N LEU A 13 -21.14 16.62 -17.26
CA LEU A 13 -21.42 15.62 -16.22
C LEU A 13 -21.44 14.19 -16.81
N GLU A 14 -22.04 13.99 -17.97
CA GLU A 14 -22.02 12.69 -18.65
C GLU A 14 -20.59 12.26 -19.04
N ALA A 15 -19.76 13.20 -19.49
CA ALA A 15 -18.36 12.91 -19.80
C ALA A 15 -17.58 12.52 -18.52
N LEU A 16 -17.79 13.22 -17.41
CA LEU A 16 -17.19 12.88 -16.12
C LEU A 16 -17.66 11.51 -15.62
N ASP A 17 -18.95 11.20 -15.74
CA ASP A 17 -19.51 9.91 -15.34
C ASP A 17 -18.87 8.76 -16.13
N ARG A 18 -18.68 8.92 -17.45
CA ARG A 18 -17.98 7.91 -18.26
C ARG A 18 -16.54 7.71 -17.82
N VAL A 19 -15.81 8.79 -17.52
CA VAL A 19 -14.44 8.71 -17.01
C VAL A 19 -14.39 8.00 -15.67
N LEU A 20 -15.31 8.32 -14.76
CA LEU A 20 -15.39 7.66 -13.46
C LEU A 20 -15.74 6.17 -13.58
N GLU A 21 -16.59 5.80 -14.53
CA GLU A 21 -16.96 4.41 -14.78
C GLU A 21 -15.77 3.60 -15.30
N GLU A 22 -14.99 4.15 -16.24
CA GLU A 22 -13.77 3.50 -16.72
C GLU A 22 -12.70 3.40 -15.62
N LEU A 23 -12.56 4.43 -14.78
CA LEU A 23 -11.69 4.37 -13.60
C LEU A 23 -12.12 3.28 -12.62
N ARG A 24 -13.43 3.12 -12.37
CA ARG A 24 -13.93 2.02 -11.52
C ARG A 24 -13.57 0.65 -12.08
N ARG A 25 -13.72 0.46 -13.39
CA ARG A 25 -13.35 -0.79 -14.08
C ARG A 25 -11.86 -1.07 -13.96
N GLU A 26 -11.03 -0.06 -14.19
CA GLU A 26 -9.57 -0.18 -14.05
C GLU A 26 -9.17 -0.47 -12.60
N PHE A 27 -9.78 0.17 -11.61
CA PHE A 27 -9.51 -0.13 -10.19
C PHE A 27 -9.91 -1.56 -9.81
N ALA A 28 -11.00 -2.09 -10.36
CA ALA A 28 -11.41 -3.47 -10.15
C ALA A 28 -10.45 -4.47 -10.84
N ALA A 29 -9.95 -4.14 -12.02
CA ALA A 29 -9.02 -4.97 -12.78
C ALA A 29 -7.58 -4.89 -12.25
N ASN A 30 -7.19 -3.76 -11.64
CA ASN A 30 -5.83 -3.46 -11.21
C ASN A 30 -5.79 -2.97 -9.74
N PRO A 31 -5.81 -3.90 -8.78
CA PRO A 31 -5.80 -3.55 -7.35
C PRO A 31 -4.56 -2.77 -6.90
N GLU A 32 -3.42 -2.95 -7.57
CA GLU A 32 -2.20 -2.19 -7.27
C GLU A 32 -2.35 -0.71 -7.60
N PHE A 33 -2.95 -0.42 -8.78
CA PHE A 33 -3.26 0.94 -9.17
C PHE A 33 -4.30 1.56 -8.25
N ALA A 34 -5.39 0.84 -7.94
CA ALA A 34 -6.41 1.29 -7.00
C ALA A 34 -5.80 1.68 -5.64
N HIS A 35 -4.93 0.83 -5.10
CA HIS A 35 -4.25 1.10 -3.84
C HIS A 35 -3.33 2.32 -3.91
N ARG A 36 -2.58 2.53 -5.00
CA ARG A 36 -1.78 3.75 -5.19
C ARG A 36 -2.64 5.02 -5.22
N VAL A 37 -3.78 4.99 -5.90
CA VAL A 37 -4.71 6.14 -5.97
C VAL A 37 -5.35 6.43 -4.62
N VAL A 38 -5.86 5.41 -3.92
CA VAL A 38 -6.41 5.56 -2.57
C VAL A 38 -5.38 6.18 -1.62
N ARG A 39 -4.12 5.73 -1.69
CA ARG A 39 -3.02 6.33 -0.93
C ARG A 39 -2.77 7.80 -1.30
N ALA A 40 -2.75 8.13 -2.60
CA ALA A 40 -2.53 9.50 -3.05
C ALA A 40 -3.65 10.46 -2.58
N LEU A 41 -4.87 9.95 -2.44
CA LEU A 41 -6.02 10.70 -1.92
C LEU A 41 -6.00 10.86 -0.39
N GLY A 42 -5.06 10.24 0.33
CA GLY A 42 -5.01 10.27 1.79
C GLY A 42 -6.14 9.47 2.47
N ALA A 43 -6.85 8.63 1.73
CA ALA A 43 -7.93 7.81 2.26
C ALA A 43 -7.37 6.53 2.90
N ASN A 44 -7.82 6.21 4.11
CA ASN A 44 -7.50 4.95 4.79
C ASN A 44 -8.54 3.89 4.43
N VAL A 45 -8.21 3.01 3.49
CA VAL A 45 -9.04 1.85 3.12
C VAL A 45 -8.36 0.57 3.61
N VAL A 46 -9.11 -0.26 4.33
CA VAL A 46 -8.65 -1.60 4.74
C VAL A 46 -8.86 -2.56 3.57
N PHE A 47 -7.78 -2.98 2.92
CA PHE A 47 -7.83 -3.99 1.85
C PHE A 47 -7.95 -5.40 2.45
N ASP A 48 -8.47 -6.36 1.67
CA ASP A 48 -8.45 -7.78 2.02
C ASP A 48 -7.03 -8.18 2.46
N PRO A 49 -6.86 -8.88 3.60
CA PRO A 49 -5.55 -9.27 4.13
C PRO A 49 -4.63 -9.97 3.11
N LYS A 50 -5.19 -10.76 2.17
CA LYS A 50 -4.42 -11.46 1.13
C LYS A 50 -3.86 -10.50 0.07
N LEU A 51 -4.55 -9.39 -0.15
CA LEU A 51 -4.19 -8.35 -1.11
C LEU A 51 -3.28 -7.31 -0.46
N ALA A 52 -3.55 -6.97 0.79
CA ALA A 52 -2.71 -6.10 1.62
C ALA A 52 -1.25 -6.56 1.65
N ALA A 53 -0.98 -7.87 1.81
CA ALA A 53 0.38 -8.40 1.80
C ALA A 53 1.18 -8.13 0.52
N LYS A 54 0.52 -8.04 -0.64
CA LYS A 54 1.16 -7.74 -1.93
C LYS A 54 1.36 -6.23 -2.15
N LEU A 55 0.53 -5.42 -1.49
CA LEU A 55 0.46 -3.97 -1.68
C LEU A 55 1.32 -3.19 -0.66
N ILE A 56 1.63 -3.81 0.48
CA ILE A 56 2.42 -3.19 1.53
C ILE A 56 3.90 -3.27 1.15
N ASN A 57 4.49 -2.11 0.87
CA ASN A 57 5.93 -1.92 0.93
C ASN A 57 6.34 -1.69 2.40
N PRO A 58 7.07 -2.62 3.04
CA PRO A 58 7.42 -2.50 4.46
C PRO A 58 8.35 -1.33 4.78
N ILE A 59 9.18 -0.89 3.82
CA ILE A 59 10.09 0.25 4.03
C ILE A 59 9.27 1.55 4.09
N GLU A 60 8.33 1.73 3.17
CA GLU A 60 7.42 2.88 3.19
C GLU A 60 6.54 2.90 4.43
N LEU A 61 6.05 1.72 4.84
CA LEU A 61 5.22 1.58 6.03
C LEU A 61 5.97 2.06 7.28
N VAL A 62 7.22 1.60 7.47
CA VAL A 62 8.07 2.00 8.59
C VAL A 62 8.47 3.48 8.52
N ALA A 63 8.61 4.06 7.32
CA ALA A 63 8.93 5.47 7.18
C ALA A 63 7.79 6.42 7.60
N ARG A 64 6.54 5.94 7.56
CA ARG A 64 5.34 6.78 7.76
C ARG A 64 4.68 6.59 9.13
N GLU A 65 4.73 5.40 9.67
CA GLU A 65 3.95 5.01 10.86
C GLU A 65 4.83 4.83 12.10
N THR A 66 4.21 4.81 13.28
CA THR A 66 4.91 4.47 14.53
C THR A 66 5.20 2.96 14.61
N PRO A 67 6.20 2.52 15.38
CA PRO A 67 6.52 1.09 15.54
C PRO A 67 5.31 0.23 15.96
N GLU A 68 4.46 0.77 16.83
CA GLU A 68 3.23 0.09 17.30
C GLU A 68 2.25 -0.10 16.15
N LYS A 69 2.06 0.94 15.32
CA LYS A 69 1.13 0.87 14.19
C LYS A 69 1.65 -0.04 13.08
N VAL A 70 2.97 -0.07 12.86
CA VAL A 70 3.59 -1.04 11.97
C VAL A 70 3.37 -2.47 12.49
N ALA A 71 3.56 -2.70 13.79
CA ALA A 71 3.36 -4.02 14.39
C ALA A 71 1.90 -4.48 14.28
N GLU A 72 0.94 -3.57 14.51
CA GLU A 72 -0.49 -3.84 14.33
C GLU A 72 -0.82 -4.23 12.88
N GLN A 73 -0.38 -3.43 11.90
CA GLN A 73 -0.67 -3.68 10.48
C GLN A 73 -0.01 -4.97 9.97
N LEU A 74 1.27 -5.19 10.29
CA LEU A 74 1.96 -6.44 9.93
C LEU A 74 1.41 -7.63 10.73
N GLY A 75 0.92 -7.39 11.94
CA GLY A 75 0.23 -8.37 12.78
C GLY A 75 -1.06 -8.91 12.16
N GLY A 76 -1.68 -8.21 11.21
CA GLY A 76 -2.81 -8.72 10.42
C GLY A 76 -2.44 -9.79 9.37
N LEU A 77 -1.15 -9.94 9.03
CA LEU A 77 -0.69 -10.81 7.95
C LEU A 77 -0.30 -12.22 8.41
N SER A 78 -0.27 -13.19 7.49
CA SER A 78 0.21 -14.54 7.81
C SER A 78 1.74 -14.56 7.97
N ALA A 79 2.26 -15.52 8.74
CA ALA A 79 3.71 -15.69 8.88
C ALA A 79 4.40 -15.97 7.53
N ALA A 80 3.73 -16.69 6.62
CA ALA A 80 4.26 -16.96 5.28
C ALA A 80 4.37 -15.67 4.45
N ASP A 81 3.33 -14.83 4.50
CA ASP A 81 3.31 -13.54 3.78
C ASP A 81 4.36 -12.58 4.33
N LEU A 82 4.54 -12.50 5.64
CA LEU A 82 5.57 -11.67 6.26
C LEU A 82 6.98 -12.11 5.85
N LYS A 83 7.25 -13.43 5.85
CA LYS A 83 8.53 -13.97 5.38
C LYS A 83 8.76 -13.67 3.90
N LYS A 84 7.71 -13.74 3.08
CA LYS A 84 7.77 -13.37 1.67
C LYS A 84 8.07 -11.88 1.50
N MET A 85 7.30 -11.01 2.16
CA MET A 85 7.46 -9.56 2.15
C MET A 85 8.88 -9.13 2.55
N ALA A 86 9.43 -9.71 3.62
CA ALA A 86 10.78 -9.42 4.07
C ALA A 86 11.85 -9.75 3.00
N LYS A 87 11.67 -10.87 2.29
CA LYS A 87 12.58 -11.30 1.21
C LYS A 87 12.42 -10.45 -0.05
N ASP A 88 11.19 -10.25 -0.51
CA ASP A 88 10.89 -9.51 -1.74
C ASP A 88 11.36 -8.03 -1.63
N SER A 89 11.30 -7.46 -0.43
CA SER A 89 11.77 -6.11 -0.13
C SER A 89 13.28 -6.01 0.13
N LYS A 90 14.03 -7.11 -0.03
CA LYS A 90 15.47 -7.22 0.27
C LYS A 90 15.82 -6.79 1.71
N LEU A 91 14.92 -7.03 2.66
CA LEU A 91 15.14 -6.82 4.09
C LEU A 91 15.66 -8.08 4.77
N ALA A 92 15.42 -9.26 4.19
CA ALA A 92 15.83 -10.54 4.74
C ALA A 92 16.26 -11.52 3.65
N SER A 93 17.21 -12.40 3.99
CA SER A 93 17.53 -13.61 3.24
C SER A 93 16.66 -14.79 3.70
N PRO A 94 16.65 -15.92 2.96
CA PRO A 94 15.96 -17.13 3.42
C PRO A 94 16.42 -17.64 4.79
N SER A 95 17.73 -17.57 5.09
CA SER A 95 18.29 -17.97 6.37
C SER A 95 17.89 -17.02 7.51
N ASP A 96 17.74 -15.73 7.22
CA ASP A 96 17.29 -14.74 8.22
C ASP A 96 15.88 -15.04 8.76
N VAL A 97 15.01 -15.67 7.96
CA VAL A 97 13.60 -15.92 8.33
C VAL A 97 13.29 -17.39 8.65
N ALA A 98 14.27 -18.28 8.46
CA ALA A 98 14.14 -19.70 8.77
C ALA A 98 13.93 -19.88 10.29
N GLY A 99 12.95 -20.71 10.68
CA GLY A 99 12.64 -20.98 12.09
C GLY A 99 12.08 -19.81 12.91
N LYS A 100 12.00 -18.58 12.36
CA LYS A 100 11.44 -17.43 13.10
C LYS A 100 9.92 -17.51 13.23
N SER A 101 9.43 -17.09 14.40
CA SER A 101 8.01 -16.82 14.67
C SER A 101 7.52 -15.62 13.86
N LYS A 102 6.20 -15.41 13.84
CA LYS A 102 5.59 -14.27 13.16
C LYS A 102 6.09 -12.95 13.74
N GLU A 103 6.10 -12.83 15.05
CA GLU A 103 6.51 -11.66 15.82
C GLU A 103 7.99 -11.35 15.54
N ALA A 104 8.85 -12.37 15.55
CA ALA A 104 10.27 -12.20 15.25
C ALA A 104 10.54 -11.76 13.80
N VAL A 105 9.65 -12.08 12.85
CA VAL A 105 9.75 -11.58 11.47
C VAL A 105 9.28 -10.12 11.39
N ILE A 106 8.24 -9.73 12.13
CA ILE A 106 7.76 -8.34 12.22
C ILE A 106 8.87 -7.44 12.78
N GLU A 107 9.48 -7.82 13.90
CA GLU A 107 10.62 -7.09 14.49
C GLU A 107 11.80 -6.98 13.52
N LEU A 108 12.11 -8.06 12.81
CA LEU A 108 13.18 -8.07 11.81
C LEU A 108 12.89 -7.09 10.67
N ILE A 109 11.66 -7.07 10.15
CA ILE A 109 11.22 -6.14 9.11
C ILE A 109 11.38 -4.71 9.59
N GLN A 110 10.83 -4.38 10.77
CA GLN A 110 10.90 -3.04 11.35
C GLN A 110 12.36 -2.58 11.49
N ARG A 111 13.20 -3.39 12.13
CA ARG A 111 14.61 -3.06 12.37
C ARG A 111 15.38 -2.84 11.06
N ARG A 112 15.27 -3.77 10.11
CA ARG A 112 16.03 -3.70 8.83
C ARG A 112 15.55 -2.52 7.97
N ALA A 113 14.25 -2.23 7.99
CA ALA A 113 13.69 -1.09 7.27
C ALA A 113 14.15 0.25 7.86
N THR A 114 14.10 0.40 9.19
CA THR A 114 14.60 1.59 9.89
C THR A 114 16.06 1.87 9.56
N LEU A 115 16.93 0.86 9.71
CA LEU A 115 18.35 1.00 9.38
C LEU A 115 18.56 1.47 7.93
N ARG A 116 17.79 0.93 6.98
CA ARG A 116 17.88 1.31 5.57
C ARG A 116 17.43 2.74 5.30
N ILE A 117 16.42 3.23 6.03
CA ILE A 117 15.95 4.62 5.94
C ILE A 117 17.02 5.55 6.51
N GLU A 118 17.59 5.20 7.66
CA GLU A 118 18.64 5.97 8.34
C GLU A 118 19.89 6.08 7.47
N SER A 119 20.39 4.97 6.90
CA SER A 119 21.56 5.00 6.01
C SER A 119 21.37 5.98 4.85
N ARG A 120 20.17 6.03 4.25
CA ARG A 120 19.85 6.96 3.16
C ARG A 120 19.81 8.43 3.59
N ARG A 121 19.53 8.72 4.86
CA ARG A 121 19.56 10.10 5.38
C ARG A 121 20.98 10.55 5.74
N SER A 122 21.85 9.62 6.07
CA SER A 122 23.27 9.91 6.38
C SER A 122 24.12 10.13 5.12
N ASP A 123 23.66 9.65 3.96
CA ASP A 123 24.33 9.80 2.67
C ASP A 123 23.92 11.09 1.91
N VAL A 124 23.09 11.95 2.52
CA VAL A 124 22.62 13.25 1.99
C VAL A 124 23.09 14.37 2.91
#